data_AF-A0A4V1J3V0-F1
#
_entry.id   AF-A0A4V1J3V0-F1
#
_cell.length_a   1.000
_cell.length_b   1.000
_cell.length_c   1.000
_cell.angle_alpha   90.00
_cell.angle_beta   90.00
_cell.angle_gamma   90.00
#
_symmetry.space_group_name_H-M   'P 1'
#
loop_
_entity.id
_entity.type
_entity.pdbx_description
1 polymer ?
#
loop_
_entity_poly.entity_id
_entity_poly.type
_entity_poly.pdbx_seq_one_letter_code
_entity_poly.pdbx_strand_id
1 'polypeptide(L)'
;MSAENESSPSIIRHGVVHHTARLPRLTALENRVSDLRAEKLRLAQQLAQETGAVKLSQIIDGLFDDSSRDSTQTKSHPDYNNECRNHFYQDIVTGYQLMGRSVFTVNDQSIGVRLETFYKGSYFEPYFLFLRRSTDSSSPLALFQHTLPPIVPMDSLHPLLNKDIHVFLDHIDAIIQAFVARREQVNAAARSTGIISVDSNPGFTHTKFIVQSNYE
;
A
#
# COMPACT_ATOMS: atom_id res chain seq x y z
N MET A 1 -46.74 -42.30 -69.24
CA MET A 1 -46.10 -41.15 -68.58
C MET A 1 -45.02 -41.70 -67.66
N SER A 2 -43.79 -41.35 -68.00
CA SER A 2 -42.54 -41.23 -67.22
C SER A 2 -42.17 -42.22 -66.12
N ALA A 3 -40.90 -42.62 -66.24
CA ALA A 3 -40.08 -43.46 -65.38
C ALA A 3 -39.59 -42.76 -64.10
N GLU A 4 -38.92 -43.55 -63.24
CA GLU A 4 -37.80 -43.27 -62.30
C GLU A 4 -38.03 -44.10 -61.01
N ASN A 5 -37.45 -45.28 -60.85
CA ASN A 5 -36.04 -45.70 -60.71
C ASN A 5 -35.36 -45.24 -59.40
N GLU A 6 -35.19 -46.23 -58.52
CA GLU A 6 -34.02 -46.51 -57.67
C GLU A 6 -33.64 -45.70 -56.41
N SER A 7 -33.27 -46.53 -55.43
CA SER A 7 -32.15 -46.39 -54.49
C SER A 7 -32.43 -45.76 -53.12
N SER A 8 -32.64 -46.65 -52.15
CA SER A 8 -32.35 -46.41 -50.73
C SER A 8 -30.90 -45.94 -50.52
N PRO A 9 -30.61 -45.06 -49.56
CA PRO A 9 -29.26 -44.91 -49.05
C PRO A 9 -29.09 -45.60 -47.70
N SER A 10 -27.99 -46.34 -47.66
CA SER A 10 -27.38 -47.07 -46.56
C SER A 10 -27.00 -46.19 -45.36
N ILE A 11 -27.17 -46.78 -44.17
CA ILE A 11 -26.60 -46.36 -42.90
C ILE A 11 -25.07 -46.30 -43.03
N ILE A 12 -24.48 -45.10 -42.85
CA ILE A 12 -23.05 -44.93 -42.62
C ILE A 12 -22.86 -44.31 -41.23
N ARG A 13 -22.39 -45.14 -40.28
CA ARG A 13 -21.76 -44.67 -39.04
C ARG A 13 -20.41 -44.05 -39.42
N HIS A 14 -20.26 -42.74 -39.25
CA HIS A 14 -18.94 -42.10 -39.24
C HIS A 14 -18.70 -41.44 -37.88
N GLY A 15 -17.57 -41.81 -37.29
CA GLY A 15 -17.18 -41.46 -35.94
C GLY A 15 -17.01 -39.96 -35.75
N VAL A 16 -17.34 -39.54 -34.54
CA VAL A 16 -16.94 -38.24 -33.99
C VAL A 16 -15.42 -38.23 -33.88
N VAL A 17 -14.75 -37.55 -34.80
CA VAL A 17 -13.33 -37.22 -34.68
C VAL A 17 -13.24 -35.80 -34.12
N HIS A 18 -12.94 -35.71 -32.82
CA HIS A 18 -12.53 -34.45 -32.19
C HIS A 18 -11.18 -34.03 -32.80
N HIS A 19 -11.20 -33.10 -33.77
CA HIS A 19 -9.99 -32.45 -34.25
C HIS A 19 -9.60 -31.33 -33.28
N THR A 20 -8.84 -31.66 -32.23
CA THR A 20 -8.15 -30.67 -31.38
C THR A 20 -6.90 -30.15 -32.06
N ALA A 21 -7.04 -29.45 -33.19
CA ALA A 21 -5.95 -28.69 -33.80
C ALA A 21 -5.93 -27.28 -33.21
N ARG A 22 -5.24 -27.10 -32.07
CA ARG A 22 -4.98 -25.79 -31.47
C ARG A 22 -4.20 -24.94 -32.49
N LEU A 23 -4.82 -23.88 -33.00
CA LEU A 23 -4.32 -23.07 -34.11
C LEU A 23 -2.89 -22.53 -33.84
N PRO A 24 -1.94 -22.65 -34.79
CA PRO A 24 -0.54 -22.24 -34.61
C PRO A 24 -0.35 -20.74 -34.34
N ARG A 25 -1.36 -19.92 -34.66
CA ARG A 25 -1.41 -18.49 -34.30
C ARG A 25 -1.64 -18.24 -32.81
N LEU A 26 -2.40 -19.11 -32.13
CA LEU A 26 -2.65 -18.97 -30.69
C LEU A 26 -1.41 -19.32 -29.88
N THR A 27 -0.69 -20.37 -30.26
CA THR A 27 0.58 -20.73 -29.63
C THR A 27 1.66 -19.68 -29.86
N ALA A 28 1.73 -19.09 -31.06
CA ALA A 28 2.64 -18.00 -31.35
C ALA A 28 2.33 -16.74 -30.51
N LEU A 29 1.04 -16.46 -30.30
CA LEU A 29 0.61 -15.33 -29.47
C LEU A 29 0.86 -15.57 -27.98
N GLU A 30 0.62 -16.78 -27.48
CA GLU A 30 0.92 -17.19 -26.10
C GLU A 30 2.42 -17.06 -25.80
N ASN A 31 3.27 -17.52 -26.72
CA ASN A 31 4.72 -17.38 -26.59
C ASN A 31 5.12 -15.89 -26.59
N ARG A 32 4.54 -15.08 -27.48
CA ARG A 32 4.84 -13.64 -27.54
C ARG A 32 4.42 -12.91 -26.26
N VAL A 33 3.28 -13.27 -25.68
CA VAL A 33 2.82 -12.71 -24.39
C VAL A 33 3.76 -13.13 -23.25
N SER A 34 4.23 -14.39 -23.25
CA SER A 34 5.22 -14.86 -22.29
C SER A 34 6.53 -14.07 -22.38
N ASP A 35 7.05 -13.88 -23.60
CA ASP A 35 8.29 -13.13 -23.84
C ASP A 35 8.16 -11.66 -23.40
N LEU A 36 7.04 -11.02 -23.75
CA LEU A 36 6.77 -9.63 -23.36
C LEU A 36 6.61 -9.48 -21.83
N ARG A 37 6.07 -10.49 -21.14
CA ARG A 37 6.00 -10.49 -19.67
C ARG A 37 7.37 -10.63 -19.04
N ALA A 38 8.22 -11.49 -19.58
CA ALA A 38 9.60 -11.64 -19.12
C ALA A 38 10.42 -10.36 -19.35
N GLU A 39 10.24 -9.71 -20.50
CA GLU A 39 10.90 -8.44 -20.82
C GLU A 39 10.40 -7.30 -19.91
N LYS A 40 9.09 -7.20 -19.67
CA LYS A 40 8.52 -6.24 -18.72
C LYS A 40 9.09 -6.43 -17.31
N LEU A 41 9.23 -7.68 -16.86
CA LEU A 41 9.80 -7.99 -15.54
C LEU A 41 11.27 -7.56 -15.45
N ARG A 42 12.06 -7.84 -16.50
CA ARG A 42 13.47 -7.43 -16.57
C ARG A 42 13.62 -5.91 -16.51
N LEU A 43 12.82 -5.18 -17.28
CA LEU A 43 12.85 -3.71 -17.30
C LEU A 43 12.40 -3.13 -15.95
N ALA A 44 11.41 -3.72 -15.29
CA ALA A 44 10.98 -3.31 -13.94
C ALA A 44 12.10 -3.51 -12.90
N GLN A 45 12.85 -4.62 -13.00
CA GLN A 45 14.01 -4.88 -12.13
C GLN A 45 15.15 -3.88 -12.39
N GLN A 46 15.44 -3.55 -13.64
CA GLN A 46 16.44 -2.52 -13.98
C GLN A 46 16.02 -1.14 -13.46
N LEU A 47 14.75 -0.78 -13.59
CA LEU A 47 14.23 0.48 -13.06
C LEU A 47 14.33 0.52 -11.52
N ALA A 48 14.00 -0.57 -10.83
CA ALA A 48 14.11 -0.67 -9.38
C ALA A 48 15.56 -0.52 -8.87
N GLN A 49 16.53 -1.03 -9.64
CA GLN A 49 17.96 -0.85 -9.34
C GLN A 49 18.45 0.57 -9.61
N GLU A 50 17.93 1.25 -10.63
CA GLU A 50 18.36 2.61 -10.99
C GLU A 50 17.71 3.70 -10.14
N THR A 51 16.44 3.52 -9.70
CA THR A 51 15.74 4.60 -9.00
C THR A 51 15.80 4.55 -7.48
N GLY A 52 16.15 3.42 -6.83
CA GLY A 52 16.18 3.28 -5.36
C GLY A 52 14.83 3.50 -4.63
N ALA A 53 13.88 4.13 -5.31
CA ALA A 53 12.51 4.35 -4.91
C ALA A 53 11.67 3.22 -5.52
N VAL A 54 11.41 2.20 -4.72
CA VAL A 54 10.29 1.31 -4.98
C VAL A 54 9.05 2.20 -4.97
N LYS A 55 8.48 2.47 -6.15
CA LYS A 55 7.26 3.27 -6.27
C LYS A 55 6.18 2.57 -5.45
N LEU A 56 5.69 3.23 -4.40
CA LEU A 56 4.64 2.68 -3.54
C LEU A 56 3.43 2.18 -4.34
N SER A 57 3.14 2.78 -5.50
CA SER A 57 2.13 2.28 -6.43
C SER A 57 2.38 0.84 -6.91
N GLN A 58 3.63 0.45 -7.17
CA GLN A 58 3.98 -0.92 -7.57
C GLN A 58 3.88 -1.91 -6.42
N ILE A 59 4.17 -1.48 -5.18
CA ILE A 59 3.94 -2.30 -3.99
C ILE A 59 2.45 -2.52 -3.80
N ILE A 60 1.66 -1.46 -3.91
CA ILE A 60 0.21 -1.52 -3.80
C ILE A 60 -0.38 -2.44 -4.87
N ASP A 61 0.05 -2.31 -6.13
CA ASP A 61 -0.39 -3.18 -7.21
C ASP A 61 0.04 -4.65 -7.01
N GLY A 62 1.24 -4.88 -6.47
CA GLY A 62 1.76 -6.23 -6.18
C GLY A 62 1.10 -6.91 -4.98
N LEU A 63 0.55 -6.14 -4.03
CA LEU A 63 -0.18 -6.68 -2.87
C LEU A 63 -1.57 -7.24 -3.24
N PHE A 64 -2.11 -6.86 -4.40
CA PHE A 64 -3.41 -7.35 -4.88
C PHE A 64 -3.34 -8.59 -5.78
N ASP A 65 -2.14 -9.10 -6.09
CA ASP A 65 -1.94 -10.24 -7.01
C ASP A 65 -1.47 -11.50 -6.25
N ASP A 66 -2.38 -12.11 -5.48
CA ASP A 66 -2.12 -13.34 -4.73
C ASP A 66 -2.33 -14.59 -5.59
N SER A 67 -1.34 -14.92 -6.41
CA SER A 67 -1.30 -16.19 -7.11
C SER A 67 0.10 -16.80 -7.08
N SER A 68 0.53 -17.31 -5.91
CA SER A 68 1.40 -18.50 -5.76
C SER A 68 1.94 -18.62 -4.34
N ARG A 69 1.36 -19.50 -3.51
CA ARG A 69 2.07 -20.08 -2.35
C ARG A 69 1.80 -21.57 -2.27
N ASP A 70 2.68 -22.33 -2.92
CA ASP A 70 2.87 -23.75 -2.66
C ASP A 70 3.83 -23.90 -1.47
N SER A 71 3.42 -24.65 -0.43
CA SER A 71 4.20 -24.80 0.80
C SER A 71 4.58 -26.26 0.99
N THR A 72 5.84 -26.58 0.69
CA THR A 72 6.48 -27.84 1.07
C THR A 72 7.04 -27.74 2.48
N GLN A 73 6.58 -28.65 3.34
CA GLN A 73 6.83 -28.68 4.77
C GLN A 73 8.07 -29.54 5.09
N THR A 74 9.10 -28.97 5.72
CA THR A 74 10.19 -29.74 6.35
C THR A 74 10.34 -29.34 7.82
N LYS A 75 10.27 -30.34 8.71
CA LYS A 75 10.28 -30.19 10.17
C LYS A 75 11.72 -30.10 10.68
N SER A 76 12.09 -28.99 11.30
CA SER A 76 13.26 -28.88 12.19
C SER A 76 12.92 -27.93 13.35
N HIS A 77 13.59 -28.13 14.48
CA HIS A 77 13.33 -27.57 15.82
C HIS A 77 12.85 -26.09 15.80
N PRO A 78 11.57 -25.80 16.11
CA PRO A 78 10.94 -24.55 15.69
C PRO A 78 11.30 -23.33 16.54
N ASP A 79 11.63 -23.45 17.83
CA ASP A 79 11.60 -22.28 18.72
C ASP A 79 12.72 -21.24 18.47
N TYR A 80 13.99 -21.65 18.57
CA TYR A 80 15.13 -20.72 18.43
C TYR A 80 15.26 -20.12 17.03
N ASN A 81 15.00 -20.92 16.00
CA ASN A 81 15.12 -20.45 14.62
C ASN A 81 13.98 -19.48 14.27
N ASN A 82 12.79 -19.68 14.85
CA ASN A 82 11.68 -18.75 14.70
C ASN A 82 11.94 -17.45 15.46
N GLU A 83 12.50 -17.48 16.66
CA GLU A 83 12.86 -16.27 17.42
C GLU A 83 13.90 -15.41 16.68
N CYS A 84 14.99 -16.00 16.21
CA CYS A 84 16.01 -15.27 15.45
C CYS A 84 15.45 -14.69 14.14
N ARG A 85 14.62 -15.46 13.41
CA ARG A 85 13.91 -14.96 12.23
C ARG A 85 12.97 -13.82 12.56
N ASN A 86 12.18 -13.96 13.63
CA ASN A 86 11.24 -12.93 14.06
C ASN A 86 11.98 -11.65 14.45
N HIS A 87 13.11 -11.74 15.17
CA HIS A 87 13.93 -10.59 15.51
C HIS A 87 14.45 -9.87 14.26
N PHE A 88 15.00 -10.62 13.30
CA PHE A 88 15.43 -10.08 12.02
C PHE A 88 14.28 -9.39 11.24
N TYR A 89 13.09 -9.99 11.22
CA TYR A 89 11.92 -9.35 10.60
C TYR A 89 11.52 -8.07 11.34
N GLN A 90 11.58 -8.06 12.67
CA GLN A 90 11.30 -6.86 13.45
C GLN A 90 12.34 -5.77 13.17
N ASP A 91 13.62 -6.10 13.10
CA ASP A 91 14.67 -5.12 12.78
C ASP A 91 14.48 -4.50 11.40
N ILE A 92 14.10 -5.32 10.41
CA ILE A 92 13.76 -4.82 9.07
C ILE A 92 12.52 -3.93 9.12
N VAL A 93 11.46 -4.35 9.80
CA VAL A 93 10.21 -3.59 9.92
C VAL A 93 10.47 -2.27 10.64
N THR A 94 11.24 -2.27 11.72
CA THR A 94 11.70 -1.08 12.43
C THR A 94 12.52 -0.20 11.49
N GLY A 95 13.48 -0.75 10.75
CA GLY A 95 14.26 0.00 9.76
C GLY A 95 13.40 0.71 8.71
N TYR A 96 12.36 0.04 8.19
CA TYR A 96 11.39 0.67 7.29
C TYR A 96 10.53 1.73 7.98
N GLN A 97 10.13 1.51 9.24
CA GLN A 97 9.40 2.51 10.02
C GLN A 97 10.26 3.76 10.29
N LEU A 98 11.58 3.60 10.45
CA LEU A 98 12.49 4.75 10.59
C LEU A 98 12.46 5.69 9.36
N MET A 99 12.04 5.20 8.19
CA MET A 99 11.85 6.01 6.98
C MET A 99 10.62 6.94 7.05
N GLY A 100 9.85 6.90 8.15
CA GLY A 100 8.73 7.79 8.42
C GLY A 100 7.39 7.30 7.89
N ARG A 101 7.37 6.38 6.91
CA ARG A 101 6.13 5.83 6.34
C ARG A 101 6.27 4.35 6.05
N SER A 102 5.19 3.61 6.28
CA SER A 102 5.12 2.19 5.91
C SER A 102 3.73 1.82 5.39
N VAL A 103 3.68 0.84 4.49
CA VAL A 103 2.44 0.30 3.92
C VAL A 103 2.26 -1.13 4.40
N PHE A 104 1.05 -1.48 4.81
CA PHE A 104 0.71 -2.82 5.26
C PHE A 104 -0.65 -3.26 4.71
N THR A 105 -0.84 -4.56 4.53
CA THR A 105 -2.12 -5.13 4.13
C THR A 105 -3.06 -5.20 5.32
N VAL A 106 -4.29 -4.73 5.16
CA VAL A 106 -5.35 -4.87 6.18
C VAL A 106 -6.17 -6.12 5.88
N ASN A 107 -6.55 -6.28 4.62
CA ASN A 107 -7.20 -7.46 4.05
C ASN A 107 -6.96 -7.46 2.53
N ASP A 108 -7.52 -8.43 1.82
CA ASP A 108 -7.30 -8.62 0.37
C ASP A 108 -7.76 -7.44 -0.52
N GLN A 109 -8.55 -6.50 0.03
CA GLN A 109 -9.13 -5.38 -0.73
C GLN A 109 -8.73 -4.00 -0.16
N SER A 110 -7.98 -3.98 0.93
CA SER A 110 -7.66 -2.76 1.67
C SER A 110 -6.22 -2.75 2.16
N ILE A 111 -5.60 -1.59 2.02
CA ILE A 111 -4.24 -1.31 2.49
C ILE A 111 -4.28 -0.25 3.59
N GLY A 112 -3.34 -0.37 4.51
CA GLY A 112 -3.06 0.64 5.53
C GLY A 112 -1.76 1.36 5.21
N VAL A 113 -1.76 2.67 5.41
CA VAL A 113 -0.55 3.50 5.42
C VAL A 113 -0.34 3.97 6.85
N ARG A 114 0.81 3.63 7.43
CA ARG A 114 1.26 4.11 8.73
C ARG A 114 2.25 5.26 8.51
N LEU A 115 2.00 6.36 9.20
CA LEU A 115 2.80 7.57 9.20
C LEU A 115 3.41 7.73 10.58
N GLU A 116 4.72 7.65 10.68
CA GLU A 116 5.43 7.93 11.94
C GLU A 116 5.61 9.43 12.12
N THR A 117 5.64 9.88 13.36
CA THR A 117 6.01 11.26 13.69
C THR A 117 7.25 11.26 14.56
N PHE A 118 8.15 12.20 14.32
CA PHE A 118 9.45 12.25 14.99
C PHE A 118 9.81 13.67 15.38
N TYR A 119 10.18 13.89 16.65
CA TYR A 119 10.58 15.21 17.11
C TYR A 119 11.71 15.11 18.13
N LYS A 120 12.78 15.89 17.93
CA LYS A 120 13.94 16.00 18.84
C LYS A 120 14.52 14.65 19.31
N GLY A 121 14.74 13.70 18.40
CA GLY A 121 15.39 12.43 18.75
C GLY A 121 14.43 11.32 19.19
N SER A 122 13.13 11.60 19.29
CA SER A 122 12.13 10.66 19.76
C SER A 122 10.98 10.48 18.77
N TYR A 123 10.54 9.23 18.62
CA TYR A 123 9.30 8.90 17.92
C TYR A 123 8.08 9.18 18.81
N PHE A 124 7.01 9.64 18.18
CA PHE A 124 5.72 9.90 18.79
C PHE A 124 4.65 9.00 18.19
N GLU A 125 3.39 9.19 18.57
CA GLU A 125 2.31 8.32 18.13
C GLU A 125 2.20 8.27 16.59
N PRO A 126 2.01 7.07 16.01
CA PRO A 126 1.79 6.93 14.59
C PRO A 126 0.35 7.30 14.20
N TYR A 127 0.19 7.76 12.96
CA TYR A 127 -1.10 8.01 12.34
C TYR A 127 -1.35 7.02 11.22
N PHE A 128 -2.62 6.66 11.01
CA PHE A 128 -3.01 5.62 10.07
C PHE A 128 -4.00 6.17 9.05
N LEU A 129 -3.82 5.76 7.80
CA LEU A 129 -4.75 5.93 6.70
C LEU A 129 -5.14 4.56 6.18
N PHE A 130 -6.43 4.32 5.98
CA PHE A 130 -6.93 3.06 5.44
C PHE A 130 -7.60 3.30 4.09
N LEU A 131 -6.98 2.74 3.05
CA LEU A 131 -7.38 2.89 1.67
C LEU A 131 -7.96 1.57 1.18
N ARG A 132 -8.98 1.66 0.34
CA ARG A 132 -9.54 0.52 -0.39
C ARG A 132 -9.65 0.85 -1.87
N ARG A 133 -9.69 -0.18 -2.70
CA ARG A 133 -10.03 0.01 -4.10
C ARG A 133 -11.47 0.51 -4.21
N SER A 134 -11.68 1.58 -4.97
CA SER A 134 -13.02 2.07 -5.27
C SER A 134 -13.66 1.25 -6.37
N THR A 135 -14.99 1.19 -6.36
CA THR A 135 -15.79 0.67 -7.46
C THR A 135 -15.90 1.66 -8.62
N ASP A 136 -15.58 2.94 -8.39
CA ASP A 136 -15.58 3.97 -9.41
C ASP A 136 -14.27 3.97 -10.20
N SER A 137 -14.38 3.85 -11.52
CA SER A 137 -13.24 3.85 -12.44
C SER A 137 -12.50 5.19 -12.49
N SER A 138 -13.17 6.29 -12.13
CA SER A 138 -12.59 7.64 -12.11
C SER A 138 -11.75 7.93 -10.86
N SER A 139 -11.98 7.18 -9.78
CA SER A 139 -11.35 7.39 -8.47
C SER A 139 -10.89 6.05 -7.91
N PRO A 140 -9.80 5.44 -8.44
CA PRO A 140 -9.45 4.05 -8.17
C PRO A 140 -9.17 3.73 -6.70
N LEU A 141 -8.81 4.73 -5.89
CA LEU A 141 -8.56 4.62 -4.46
C LEU A 141 -9.57 5.45 -3.66
N ALA A 142 -10.08 4.86 -2.59
CA ALA A 142 -10.95 5.52 -1.63
C ALA A 142 -10.35 5.42 -0.23
N LEU A 143 -10.16 6.56 0.43
CA LEU A 143 -9.87 6.63 1.86
C LEU A 143 -11.17 6.38 2.63
N PHE A 144 -11.23 5.29 3.41
CA PHE A 144 -12.44 4.93 4.15
C PHE A 144 -12.33 5.18 5.66
N GLN A 145 -11.11 5.24 6.20
CA GLN A 145 -10.87 5.53 7.61
C GLN A 145 -9.49 6.15 7.82
N HIS A 146 -9.35 7.01 8.82
CA HIS A 146 -8.05 7.53 9.28
C HIS A 146 -8.06 7.84 10.77
N THR A 147 -6.86 7.93 11.37
CA THR A 147 -6.67 8.38 12.77
C THR A 147 -6.09 9.79 12.87
N LEU A 148 -6.02 10.52 11.75
CA LEU A 148 -5.44 11.86 11.68
C LEU A 148 -6.09 12.86 12.67
N PRO A 149 -5.32 13.83 13.20
CA PRO A 149 -5.87 14.87 14.05
C PRO A 149 -6.90 15.75 13.29
N PRO A 150 -7.90 16.34 13.98
CA PRO A 150 -8.93 17.16 13.33
C PRO A 150 -8.42 18.41 12.58
N ILE A 151 -7.17 18.82 12.82
CA ILE A 151 -6.56 19.95 12.11
C ILE A 151 -6.15 19.62 10.67
N VAL A 152 -6.13 18.34 10.27
CA VAL A 152 -5.79 17.95 8.90
C VAL A 152 -6.98 18.21 7.98
N PRO A 153 -6.83 19.05 6.93
CA PRO A 153 -7.95 19.48 6.09
C PRO A 153 -8.26 18.44 5.00
N MET A 154 -8.89 17.33 5.40
CA MET A 154 -9.16 16.19 4.51
C MET A 154 -9.96 16.55 3.26
N ASP A 155 -10.92 17.48 3.36
CA ASP A 155 -11.74 17.91 2.22
C ASP A 155 -10.89 18.52 1.08
N SER A 156 -9.83 19.23 1.44
CA SER A 156 -8.91 19.83 0.47
C SER A 156 -7.88 18.85 -0.08
N LEU A 157 -7.56 17.80 0.68
CA LEU A 157 -6.53 16.82 0.35
C LEU A 157 -7.10 15.63 -0.43
N HIS A 158 -8.37 15.27 -0.21
CA HIS A 158 -9.02 14.14 -0.89
C HIS A 158 -8.87 14.13 -2.42
N PRO A 159 -8.98 15.28 -3.14
CA PRO A 159 -8.78 15.29 -4.59
C PRO A 159 -7.37 14.87 -5.03
N LEU A 160 -6.37 15.02 -4.17
CA LEU A 160 -4.99 14.64 -4.46
C LEU A 160 -4.79 13.12 -4.40
N LEU A 161 -5.61 12.39 -3.62
CA LEU A 161 -5.45 10.94 -3.42
C LEU A 161 -5.36 10.15 -4.73
N ASN A 162 -6.26 10.47 -5.67
CA ASN A 162 -6.34 9.80 -6.97
C ASN A 162 -5.51 10.47 -8.07
N LYS A 163 -5.08 11.73 -7.85
CA LYS A 163 -4.22 12.45 -8.80
C LYS A 163 -2.76 12.09 -8.61
N ASP A 164 -2.30 12.14 -7.37
CA ASP A 164 -0.93 11.82 -6.97
C ASP A 164 -0.91 11.46 -5.47
N ILE A 165 -0.86 10.14 -5.20
CA ILE A 165 -0.82 9.62 -3.83
C ILE A 165 0.44 10.08 -3.07
N HIS A 166 1.57 10.29 -3.75
CA HIS A 166 2.79 10.72 -3.09
C HIS A 166 2.64 12.14 -2.57
N VAL A 167 2.14 13.05 -3.41
CA VAL A 167 1.86 14.44 -3.02
C VAL A 167 0.80 14.51 -1.92
N PHE A 168 -0.23 13.65 -1.98
CA PHE A 168 -1.21 13.54 -0.91
C PHE A 168 -0.57 13.15 0.42
N LEU A 169 0.26 12.10 0.43
CA LEU A 169 0.96 11.65 1.64
C LEU A 169 1.95 12.69 2.15
N ASP A 170 2.68 13.36 1.26
CA ASP A 170 3.64 14.43 1.62
C ASP A 170 2.97 15.59 2.35
N HIS A 171 1.80 16.03 1.88
CA HIS A 171 1.05 17.08 2.57
C HIS A 171 0.55 16.63 3.94
N ILE A 172 0.00 15.43 4.06
CA ILE A 172 -0.45 14.90 5.35
C ILE A 172 0.72 14.81 6.32
N ASP A 173 1.83 14.24 5.87
CA ASP A 173 3.03 14.02 6.67
C ASP A 173 3.58 15.36 7.20
N ALA A 174 3.69 16.37 6.33
CA ALA A 174 4.12 17.71 6.73
C ALA A 174 3.18 18.33 7.80
N ILE A 175 1.87 18.16 7.66
CA ILE A 175 0.89 18.72 8.60
C ILE A 175 0.96 18.01 9.96
N ILE A 176 0.96 16.68 9.99
CA ILE A 176 1.03 15.92 11.24
C ILE A 176 2.37 16.13 11.95
N GLN A 177 3.46 16.21 11.19
CA GLN A 177 4.79 16.44 11.73
C GLN A 177 4.90 17.84 12.35
N ALA A 178 4.35 18.87 11.69
CA ALA A 178 4.28 20.22 12.24
C ALA A 178 3.36 20.30 13.48
N PHE A 179 2.25 19.57 13.48
CA PHE A 179 1.36 19.47 14.64
C PHE A 179 2.07 18.86 15.85
N VAL A 180 2.70 17.69 15.69
CA VAL A 180 3.45 17.03 16.77
C VAL A 180 4.61 17.91 17.24
N ALA A 181 5.38 18.52 16.34
CA ALA A 181 6.46 19.41 16.70
C ALA A 181 5.98 20.58 17.59
N ARG A 182 4.87 21.24 17.23
CA ARG A 182 4.29 22.34 18.04
C ARG A 182 3.80 21.85 19.39
N ARG A 183 3.06 20.74 19.42
CA ARG A 183 2.58 20.14 20.68
C ARG A 183 3.74 19.85 21.62
N GLU A 184 4.80 19.22 21.12
CA GLU A 184 5.94 18.86 21.96
C GLU A 184 6.80 20.07 22.36
N GLN A 185 6.86 21.11 21.54
CA GLN A 185 7.43 22.40 21.94
C GLN A 185 6.66 23.00 23.13
N VAL A 186 5.34 23.02 23.06
CA VAL A 186 4.48 23.55 24.13
C VAL A 186 4.61 22.69 25.39
N ASN A 187 4.62 21.36 25.25
CA ASN A 187 4.82 20.44 26.38
C ASN A 187 6.19 20.65 27.04
N ALA A 188 7.24 20.87 26.26
CA ALA A 188 8.58 21.15 26.79
C ALA A 188 8.63 22.51 27.50
N ALA A 189 8.00 23.54 26.92
CA ALA A 189 7.89 24.86 27.55
C ALA A 189 7.12 24.77 28.87
N ALA A 190 5.99 24.06 28.91
CA ALA A 190 5.18 23.87 30.12
C ALA A 190 5.95 23.22 31.29
N ARG A 191 6.97 22.41 31.00
CA ARG A 191 7.85 21.80 32.00
C ARG A 191 8.96 22.73 32.49
N SER A 192 9.14 23.89 31.86
CA SER A 192 10.20 24.84 32.21
C SER A 192 9.87 25.60 33.49
N THR A 193 10.90 25.87 34.30
CA THR A 193 10.76 26.62 35.56
C THR A 193 10.23 28.03 35.29
N GLY A 194 9.24 28.46 36.06
CA GLY A 194 8.63 29.78 35.95
C GLY A 194 7.32 29.82 35.18
N ILE A 195 6.89 28.73 34.52
CA ILE A 195 5.54 28.65 33.93
C ILE A 195 4.56 28.09 34.96
N ILE A 196 3.51 28.86 35.27
CA ILE A 196 2.43 28.50 36.21
C ILE A 196 1.37 27.68 35.49
N SER A 197 0.96 28.09 34.30
CA SER A 197 -0.02 27.36 33.50
C SER A 197 0.13 27.64 32.01
N VAL A 198 -0.39 26.71 31.21
CA VAL A 198 -0.37 26.76 29.75
C VAL A 198 -1.77 26.44 29.25
N ASP A 199 -2.27 27.27 28.35
CA ASP A 199 -3.52 27.04 27.62
C ASP A 199 -3.22 27.08 26.12
N SER A 200 -3.79 26.16 25.36
CA SER A 200 -3.52 26.02 23.92
C SER A 200 -4.77 25.59 23.17
N ASN A 201 -4.92 26.08 21.95
CA ASN A 201 -5.94 25.54 21.07
C ASN A 201 -5.61 24.09 20.65
N PRO A 202 -6.59 23.30 20.17
CA PRO A 202 -6.36 21.89 19.79
C PRO A 202 -5.26 21.66 18.75
N GLY A 203 -4.95 22.66 17.94
CA GLY A 203 -3.90 22.61 16.92
C GLY A 203 -2.51 23.05 17.36
N PHE A 204 -2.36 23.53 18.60
CA PHE A 204 -1.12 24.13 19.13
C PHE A 204 -0.57 25.27 18.25
N THR A 205 -1.45 26.00 17.56
CA THR A 205 -1.07 27.19 16.76
C THR A 205 -1.11 28.47 17.57
N HIS A 206 -1.91 28.50 18.64
CA HIS A 206 -2.01 29.60 19.57
C HIS A 206 -1.91 29.04 20.98
N THR A 207 -0.94 29.54 21.73
CA THR A 207 -0.66 29.12 23.10
C THR A 207 -0.47 30.34 23.99
N LYS A 208 -1.12 30.31 25.15
CA LYS A 208 -0.98 31.30 26.21
C LYS A 208 -0.20 30.68 27.36
N PHE A 209 0.87 31.35 27.78
CA PHE A 209 1.66 30.98 28.95
C PHE A 209 1.39 31.97 30.08
N ILE A 210 1.15 31.47 31.28
CA ILE A 210 1.13 32.27 32.51
C ILE A 210 2.46 32.02 33.21
N VAL A 211 3.24 33.08 33.43
CA VAL A 211 4.60 33.00 33.97
C VAL A 211 4.63 33.65 35.35
N GLN A 212 5.37 33.07 36.28
CA GLN A 212 5.62 33.65 37.59
C GLN A 212 6.55 34.86 37.43
N SER A 213 6.00 36.02 37.74
CA SER A 213 6.71 37.31 37.67
C SER A 213 7.58 37.48 38.92
N ASN A 214 8.87 37.17 38.82
CA ASN A 214 9.85 37.52 39.85
C ASN A 214 10.38 38.93 39.58
N TYR A 215 9.52 39.95 39.70
CA TYR A 215 9.97 41.33 39.78
C TYR A 215 10.07 41.68 41.27
N GLU A 216 11.29 41.71 41.78
CA GLU A 216 11.70 42.47 42.97
C GLU A 216 12.19 43.87 42.54
#